data_AF-A0A7Y3EGG7-F1
#
_entry.id   AF-A0A7Y3EGG7-F1
#
_cell.length_a   1.000
_cell.length_b   1.000
_cell.length_c   1.000
_cell.angle_alpha   90.00
_cell.angle_beta   90.00
_cell.angle_gamma   90.00
#
_symmetry.space_group_name_H-M   'P 1'
#
loop_
_entity.id
_entity.type
_entity.pdbx_description
1 polymer ?
#
loop_
_entity_poly.entity_id
_entity_poly.type
_entity_poly.pdbx_seq_one_letter_code
_entity_poly.pdbx_strand_id
1 'polypeptide(L)'
;AGCNYFCFNIRITICNACSHIDKQTLDYCPKCNSTNIDHATRVIGYLKRVSSFSSDRQNEHALRYYQIERKPEHHIEENAALEFIGANG
;
A
#
# COMPACT_ATOMS: atom_id res chain seq x y z
N ALA A 1 5.28 -23.10 -26.74
CA ALA A 1 4.05 -22.69 -26.03
C ALA A 1 4.37 -21.42 -25.24
N GLY A 2 3.57 -20.36 -25.36
CA GLY A 2 3.88 -19.07 -24.72
C GLY A 2 2.59 -18.35 -24.33
N CYS A 3 2.59 -17.75 -23.14
CA CYS A 3 1.56 -16.80 -22.74
C CYS A 3 2.01 -15.41 -23.20
N ASN A 4 1.54 -14.99 -24.37
CA ASN A 4 2.00 -13.74 -25.02
C ASN A 4 1.44 -12.48 -24.34
N TYR A 5 0.46 -12.64 -23.44
CA TYR A 5 -0.16 -11.54 -22.72
C TYR A 5 -0.65 -12.00 -21.34
N PHE A 6 0.04 -11.54 -20.29
CA PHE A 6 -0.36 -11.75 -18.89
C PHE A 6 -0.01 -10.52 -18.06
N CYS A 7 -0.69 -10.35 -16.93
CA CYS A 7 -0.44 -9.28 -15.96
C CYS A 7 -0.72 -9.80 -14.55
N PHE A 8 -0.02 -9.25 -13.56
CA PHE A 8 -0.38 -9.45 -12.15
C PHE A 8 -1.39 -8.38 -11.72
N ASN A 9 -2.44 -8.81 -11.04
CA ASN A 9 -3.42 -7.91 -10.44
C ASN A 9 -2.95 -7.56 -9.02
N ILE A 10 -2.47 -6.34 -8.85
CA ILE A 10 -2.11 -5.77 -7.54
C ILE A 10 -3.16 -4.76 -7.08
N ARG A 11 -3.25 -4.53 -5.77
CA ARG A 11 -4.06 -3.46 -5.17
C ARG A 11 -3.16 -2.24 -4.97
N ILE A 12 -3.26 -1.26 -5.86
CA ILE A 12 -2.46 -0.04 -5.79
C ILE A 12 -3.17 1.03 -4.96
N THR A 13 -2.39 1.97 -4.44
CA THR A 13 -2.87 3.11 -3.66
C THR A 13 -2.95 4.35 -4.53
N ILE A 14 -4.05 5.09 -4.46
CA ILE A 14 -4.26 6.36 -5.16
C ILE A 14 -4.63 7.42 -4.12
N CYS A 15 -3.87 8.51 -4.07
CA CYS A 15 -4.19 9.63 -3.20
C CYS A 15 -5.20 10.57 -3.87
N ASN A 16 -6.34 10.80 -3.24
CA ASN A 16 -7.35 11.73 -3.75
C ASN A 16 -6.96 13.20 -3.55
N ALA A 17 -6.05 13.50 -2.61
CA ALA A 17 -5.61 14.87 -2.33
C ALA A 17 -4.55 15.38 -3.34
N CYS A 18 -3.56 14.54 -3.69
CA CYS A 18 -2.44 14.97 -4.54
C CYS A 18 -2.27 14.12 -5.82
N SER A 19 -3.18 13.18 -6.08
CA SER A 19 -3.18 12.29 -7.26
C SER A 19 -1.93 11.42 -7.41
N HIS A 20 -1.14 11.25 -6.35
CA HIS A 20 -0.02 10.31 -6.34
C HIS A 20 -0.53 8.86 -6.37
N ILE A 21 0.15 8.01 -7.15
CA ILE A 21 -0.14 6.58 -7.27
C ILE A 21 1.07 5.82 -6.73
N ASP A 22 0.84 4.96 -5.74
CA ASP A 22 1.84 4.05 -5.20
C ASP A 22 1.45 2.60 -5.53
N LYS A 23 2.44 1.78 -5.91
CA LYS A 23 2.23 0.36 -6.22
C LYS A 23 1.93 -0.48 -4.98
N GLN A 24 2.35 -0.03 -3.80
CA GLN A 24 2.08 -0.67 -2.54
C GLN A 24 0.63 -0.42 -2.12
N THR A 25 0.11 -1.33 -1.33
CA THR A 25 -1.16 -1.19 -0.66
C THR A 25 -0.96 -0.46 0.67
N LEU A 26 -1.26 0.83 0.70
CA LEU A 26 -1.04 1.73 1.84
C LEU A 26 -2.35 2.41 2.22
N ASP A 27 -2.51 2.71 3.51
CA ASP A 27 -3.68 3.45 4.02
C ASP A 27 -3.42 4.97 4.07
N TYR A 28 -2.26 5.42 3.59
CA TYR A 28 -1.87 6.83 3.51
C TYR A 28 -1.02 7.11 2.27
N CYS A 29 -0.92 8.39 1.91
CA CYS A 29 -0.10 8.83 0.78
C CYS A 29 1.35 9.10 1.22
N PRO A 30 2.35 8.38 0.70
CA PRO A 30 3.75 8.62 1.08
C PRO A 30 4.31 9.96 0.59
N LYS A 31 3.61 10.65 -0.34
CA LYS A 31 4.02 11.93 -0.89
C LYS A 31 3.51 13.14 -0.09
N CYS A 32 2.29 13.07 0.43
CA CYS A 32 1.63 14.21 1.09
C CYS A 32 1.04 13.88 2.47
N ASN A 33 1.22 12.65 2.96
CA ASN A 33 0.71 12.14 4.23
C ASN A 33 -0.81 12.19 4.41
N SER A 34 -1.58 12.46 3.34
CA SER A 34 -3.03 12.40 3.39
C SER A 34 -3.52 10.97 3.59
N THR A 35 -4.55 10.81 4.42
CA THR A 35 -5.32 9.58 4.60
C THR A 35 -6.52 9.48 3.64
N ASN A 36 -6.74 10.50 2.79
CA ASN A 36 -7.78 10.49 1.77
C ASN A 36 -7.32 9.64 0.57
N ILE A 37 -7.40 8.33 0.75
CA ILE A 37 -6.91 7.30 -0.15
C ILE A 37 -8.07 6.55 -0.81
N ASP A 38 -7.85 6.19 -2.06
CA ASP A 38 -8.60 5.17 -2.77
C ASP A 38 -7.64 4.05 -3.20
N HIS A 39 -8.19 2.90 -3.57
CA HIS A 39 -7.42 1.82 -4.17
C HIS A 39 -7.86 1.59 -5.61
N ALA A 40 -6.96 1.05 -6.42
CA ALA A 40 -7.32 0.57 -7.75
C ALA A 40 -6.76 -0.81 -8.00
N THR A 41 -7.45 -1.55 -8.86
CA THR A 41 -6.96 -2.81 -9.39
C THR A 41 -7.44 -2.98 -10.83
N ARG A 42 -6.79 -3.88 -11.56
CA ARG A 42 -7.13 -4.16 -12.95
C ARG A 42 -8.38 -5.04 -12.99
N VAL A 43 -9.34 -4.71 -13.86
CA VAL A 43 -10.57 -5.49 -14.05
C VAL A 43 -10.57 -6.16 -15.43
N ILE A 44 -10.61 -5.38 -16.51
CA ILE A 44 -10.63 -5.86 -17.91
C ILE A 44 -9.47 -5.26 -18.72
N GLY A 45 -8.25 -5.32 -18.18
CA GLY A 45 -7.06 -4.83 -18.89
C GLY A 45 -6.68 -3.37 -18.62
N TYR A 46 -7.40 -2.66 -17.76
CA TYR A 46 -6.99 -1.35 -17.25
C TYR A 46 -7.33 -1.20 -15.77
N LEU A 47 -6.64 -0.27 -15.11
CA LEU A 47 -6.84 0.07 -13.71
C LEU A 47 -8.17 0.82 -13.53
N LYS A 48 -8.96 0.39 -12.55
CA LYS A 48 -10.19 1.07 -12.17
C LYS A 48 -10.20 1.25 -10.64
N ARG A 49 -10.64 2.42 -10.18
CA ARG A 49 -10.79 2.75 -8.76
C ARG A 49 -11.85 1.88 -8.13
N VAL A 50 -11.58 1.34 -6.94
CA VAL A 50 -12.50 0.50 -6.19
C VAL A 50 -13.76 1.29 -5.83
N SER A 51 -13.62 2.58 -5.48
CA SER A 51 -14.76 3.49 -5.24
C SER A 51 -15.72 3.61 -6.43
N SER A 52 -15.26 3.35 -7.66
CA SER A 52 -16.06 3.40 -8.88
C SER A 52 -16.68 2.04 -9.28
N PHE A 53 -16.50 1.01 -8.46
CA PHE A 53 -17.19 -0.28 -8.62
C PHE A 53 -18.62 -0.18 -8.09
N SER A 54 -19.52 -1.05 -8.56
CA SER A 54 -20.83 -1.21 -7.92
C SER A 54 -20.65 -1.72 -6.48
N SER A 55 -21.63 -1.47 -5.62
CA SER A 55 -21.63 -1.95 -4.22
C SER A 55 -21.27 -3.43 -4.10
N ASP A 56 -21.90 -4.28 -4.91
CA ASP A 56 -21.67 -5.73 -4.88
C ASP A 56 -20.23 -6.09 -5.26
N ARG A 57 -19.64 -5.33 -6.18
CA ARG A 57 -18.25 -5.50 -6.61
C ARG A 57 -17.25 -4.93 -5.60
N GLN A 58 -17.61 -3.90 -4.84
CA GLN A 58 -16.80 -3.44 -3.71
C GLN A 58 -16.76 -4.52 -2.62
N ASN A 59 -17.91 -5.14 -2.32
CA ASN A 59 -18.00 -6.25 -1.36
C ASN A 59 -17.16 -7.45 -1.81
N GLU A 60 -17.26 -7.86 -3.08
CA GLU A 60 -16.44 -8.94 -3.63
C GLU A 60 -14.94 -8.59 -3.60
N HIS A 61 -14.57 -7.36 -3.97
CA HIS A 61 -13.18 -6.91 -3.94
C HIS A 61 -12.57 -6.96 -2.53
N ALA A 62 -13.34 -6.64 -1.50
CA ALA A 62 -12.89 -6.68 -0.10
C ALA A 62 -12.50 -8.10 0.36
N LEU A 63 -13.03 -9.15 -0.30
CA LEU A 63 -12.69 -10.55 -0.02
C LEU A 63 -11.42 -11.01 -0.75
N ARG A 64 -10.86 -10.21 -1.67
CA ARG A 64 -9.67 -10.59 -2.43
C ARG A 64 -8.43 -10.54 -1.54
N TYR A 65 -7.67 -11.63 -1.56
CA TYR A 65 -6.37 -11.65 -0.93
C TYR A 65 -5.33 -10.94 -1.79
N TYR A 66 -4.71 -9.90 -1.22
CA TYR A 66 -3.54 -9.26 -1.77
C TYR A 66 -2.37 -9.48 -0.81
N GLN A 67 -1.17 -9.70 -1.35
CA GLN A 67 0.03 -9.80 -0.54
C GLN A 67 0.30 -8.43 0.09
N ILE A 68 0.20 -8.35 1.41
CA ILE A 68 0.56 -7.17 2.18
C ILE A 68 2.00 -7.37 2.65
N GLU A 69 2.91 -6.49 2.24
CA GLU A 69 4.26 -6.46 2.79
C GLU A 69 4.16 -6.03 4.26
N ARG A 70 4.22 -7.00 5.16
CA ARG A 70 4.45 -6.73 6.58
C ARG A 70 5.91 -6.33 6.71
N LYS A 71 6.18 -5.07 7.08
CA LYS A 71 7.55 -4.69 7.46
C LYS A 71 7.97 -5.57 8.64
N PRO A 72 9.18 -6.15 8.62
CA PRO A 72 9.69 -6.87 9.78
C PRO A 72 9.70 -5.91 10.97
N GLU A 73 9.26 -6.43 12.12
CA GLU A 73 9.23 -5.69 13.37
C GLU A 73 10.66 -5.29 13.71
N HIS A 74 10.93 -3.98 13.82
CA HIS A 74 12.22 -3.50 14.30
C HIS A 74 12.33 -3.90 15.77
N HIS A 75 13.08 -4.96 16.07
CA HIS A 75 13.57 -5.19 17.43
C HIS A 75 14.51 -4.02 17.75
N ILE A 76 14.05 -3.11 18.61
CA ILE A 76 14.90 -2.07 19.18
C ILE A 76 15.90 -2.78 20.10
N GLU A 77 17.18 -2.83 19.73
CA GLU A 77 18.22 -3.19 20.68
C GLU A 77 18.38 -2.04 21.69
N GLU A 78 18.03 -2.31 22.93
CA GLU A 78 17.86 -1.35 24.03
C GLU A 78 19.17 -0.75 24.59
N ASN A 79 20.26 -0.70 23.81
CA ASN A 79 21.59 -0.38 24.35
C ASN A 79 22.21 0.95 23.87
N ALA A 80 21.55 1.74 23.02
CA ALA A 80 22.11 3.02 22.55
C ALA A 80 21.98 4.20 23.55
N ALA A 81 21.23 4.04 24.64
CA ALA A 81 20.97 5.13 25.60
C ALA A 81 22.06 5.30 26.68
N LEU A 82 22.99 4.36 26.84
CA LEU A 82 24.02 4.42 27.88
C LEU A 82 25.31 5.13 27.45
N GLU A 83 25.55 5.34 26.15
CA GLU A 83 26.76 6.05 25.68
C GLU A 83 26.62 7.59 25.74
N PHE A 84 25.41 8.13 25.91
CA PHE A 84 25.21 9.59 25.92
C PHE A 84 25.43 10.24 27.30
N ILE A 85 25.35 9.48 28.40
CA ILE A 85 25.46 10.02 29.77
C ILE A 85 26.93 10.10 30.22
N GLY A 86 27.85 9.38 29.58
CA GLY A 86 29.26 9.31 29.97
C GLY A 86 30.20 10.37 29.39
N ALA A 87 29.74 11.24 28.48
CA ALA A 87 30.59 12.22 27.79
C ALA A 87 30.49 13.66 28.33
N ASN A 88 29.73 13.88 29.42
CA ASN A 88 29.61 15.17 30.09
C ASN A 88 29.82 15.03 31.62
N GLY A 89 30.93 14.40 32.01
CA GLY A 89 31.40 14.33 33.40
C GLY A 89 32.89 14.61 33.48
#